data_AF-A0A9W4MNY7-F1
#
_entry.id   AF-A0A9W4MNY7-F1
#
_cell.length_a   1.000
_cell.length_b   1.000
_cell.length_c   1.000
_cell.angle_alpha   90.00
_cell.angle_beta   90.00
_cell.angle_gamma   90.00
#
_symmetry.space_group_name_H-M   'P 1'
#
loop_
_entity.id
_entity.type
_entity.pdbx_description
1 polymer ?
#
loop_
_entity_poly.entity_id
_entity_poly.type
_entity_poly.pdbx_seq_one_letter_code
_entity_poly.pdbx_strand_id
1 'polypeptide(L)'
;MSNSSDSSPGNWITGSYTGNSDGVKITIATFVSVAWYNVLELIVLIFLTFKRYEGPYFWSMLIASVGILPYSVGYLIKFFDLTSATWVPVTLLTIGWWTMVTGQSFVLYSRLHLVIQNIRVLRYVRTMIITNIFLLHVPTTVLTYAANFSNSTTSVAGYDVMEKLQLTGFCVQEVIISGLYMWETNRMLRLNQDHVSRKTIMQLLAVNVSCILMDIALMIIEFMNFYIYQTTLKATLYSIKLKLEIAVLGKLVNIAHQHMWRTSSFNPDGGRCPSFVDPSRALHDFNHPDSLATSSNSKGRTSGTEGLETGIP
;
A
#
# COMPACT_ATOMS: atom_id res chain seq x y z
N MET A 1 40.49 -32.36 -9.04
CA MET A 1 39.33 -33.17 -8.62
C MET A 1 38.45 -32.27 -7.76
N SER A 2 37.36 -31.79 -8.36
CA SER A 2 36.35 -30.91 -7.76
C SER A 2 35.52 -31.70 -6.75
N ASN A 3 35.63 -31.38 -5.47
CA ASN A 3 34.66 -31.86 -4.49
C ASN A 3 33.38 -31.06 -4.65
N SER A 4 32.41 -31.70 -5.29
CA SER A 4 30.98 -31.49 -5.13
C SER A 4 30.62 -31.47 -3.65
N SER A 5 30.61 -30.28 -3.05
CA SER A 5 29.79 -29.99 -1.87
C SER A 5 28.39 -29.64 -2.36
N ASP A 6 27.77 -30.62 -3.02
CA ASP A 6 26.38 -30.57 -3.45
C ASP A 6 25.49 -30.44 -2.20
N SER A 7 24.82 -29.29 -2.10
CA SER A 7 23.41 -29.18 -1.72
C SER A 7 22.93 -30.04 -0.55
N SER A 8 23.57 -29.92 0.62
CA SER A 8 22.87 -30.28 1.86
C SER A 8 21.76 -29.25 2.13
N PRO A 9 20.49 -29.68 2.30
CA PRO A 9 19.40 -28.81 2.71
C PRO A 9 19.77 -28.22 4.08
N GLY A 10 20.08 -26.92 4.13
CA GLY A 10 20.44 -26.25 5.38
C GLY A 10 21.78 -25.52 5.42
N ASN A 11 22.66 -25.68 4.43
CA ASN A 11 24.02 -25.11 4.51
C ASN A 11 24.07 -23.57 4.49
N TRP A 12 22.96 -22.91 4.16
CA TRP A 12 22.80 -21.44 4.21
C TRP A 12 21.76 -20.99 5.26
N ILE A 13 21.10 -21.94 5.93
CA ILE A 13 20.22 -21.68 7.08
C ILE A 13 21.08 -21.34 8.29
N THR A 14 22.20 -22.06 8.44
CA THR A 14 23.17 -21.92 9.51
C THR A 14 24.48 -21.35 8.97
N GLY A 15 24.92 -20.22 9.50
CA GLY A 15 26.22 -19.63 9.17
C GLY A 15 26.24 -18.68 7.96
N SER A 16 27.46 -18.30 7.58
CA SER A 16 27.80 -17.30 6.57
C SER A 16 27.99 -17.94 5.19
N TYR A 17 27.95 -17.16 4.10
CA TYR A 17 28.10 -17.71 2.77
C TYR A 17 29.52 -18.23 2.50
N THR A 18 29.65 -19.54 2.29
CA THR A 18 30.93 -20.24 2.06
C THR A 18 31.26 -20.42 0.58
N GLY A 19 30.39 -19.97 -0.34
CA GLY A 19 30.62 -20.08 -1.78
C GLY A 19 31.60 -19.02 -2.32
N ASN A 20 32.34 -19.36 -3.37
CA ASN A 20 33.30 -18.45 -4.00
C ASN A 20 32.75 -17.73 -5.25
N SER A 21 31.42 -17.71 -5.44
CA SER A 21 30.82 -17.01 -6.59
C SER A 21 30.62 -15.53 -6.30
N ASP A 22 31.36 -14.69 -7.02
CA ASP A 22 31.20 -13.23 -6.96
C ASP A 22 29.82 -12.78 -7.48
N GLY A 23 29.26 -13.52 -8.44
CA GLY A 23 27.92 -13.24 -8.96
C GLY A 23 26.83 -13.28 -7.89
N VAL A 24 26.91 -14.25 -6.96
CA VAL A 24 25.96 -14.36 -5.84
C VAL A 24 26.11 -13.17 -4.88
N LYS A 25 27.35 -12.81 -4.54
CA LYS A 25 27.64 -11.66 -3.66
C LYS A 25 27.14 -10.34 -4.26
N ILE A 26 27.41 -10.11 -5.54
CA ILE A 26 26.96 -8.90 -6.28
C ILE A 26 25.44 -8.86 -6.35
N THR A 27 24.78 -10.00 -6.65
CA THR A 27 23.33 -10.09 -6.73
C THR A 27 22.67 -9.72 -5.40
N ILE A 28 23.18 -10.26 -4.30
CA ILE A 28 22.68 -10.00 -2.94
C ILE A 28 22.90 -8.54 -2.54
N ALA A 29 24.10 -8.01 -2.77
CA ALA A 29 24.41 -6.62 -2.51
C ALA A 29 23.47 -5.69 -3.30
N THR A 30 23.15 -6.04 -4.55
CA THR A 30 22.22 -5.29 -5.40
C THR A 30 20.80 -5.31 -4.84
N PHE A 31 20.26 -6.49 -4.50
CA PHE A 31 18.92 -6.59 -3.92
C PHE A 31 18.79 -5.82 -2.61
N VAL A 32 19.78 -5.94 -1.72
CA VAL A 32 19.77 -5.20 -0.45
C VAL A 32 19.87 -3.69 -0.69
N SER A 33 20.70 -3.25 -1.64
CA SER A 33 20.82 -1.83 -2.00
C SER A 33 19.49 -1.28 -2.56
N VAL A 34 18.81 -2.04 -3.42
CA VAL A 34 17.48 -1.67 -3.94
C VAL A 34 16.45 -1.60 -2.82
N ALA A 35 16.44 -2.58 -1.91
CA ALA A 35 15.54 -2.58 -0.75
C ALA A 35 15.77 -1.35 0.14
N TRP A 36 17.03 -0.99 0.41
CA TRP A 36 17.36 0.19 1.20
C TRP A 36 16.96 1.50 0.52
N TYR A 37 17.27 1.65 -0.76
CA TYR A 37 16.84 2.80 -1.55
C TYR A 37 15.31 2.94 -1.47
N ASN A 38 14.58 1.84 -1.69
CA ASN A 38 13.13 1.83 -1.64
C ASN A 38 12.60 2.21 -0.26
N VAL A 39 13.19 1.71 0.82
CA VAL A 39 12.75 1.97 2.20
C VAL A 39 13.04 3.41 2.62
N LEU A 40 14.19 3.96 2.27
CA LEU A 40 14.52 5.35 2.57
C LEU A 40 13.58 6.30 1.84
N GLU A 41 13.35 6.06 0.55
CA GLU A 41 12.36 6.81 -0.22
C GLU A 41 10.96 6.66 0.38
N LEU A 42 10.58 5.43 0.77
CA LEU A 42 9.28 5.13 1.38
C LEU A 42 9.09 5.87 2.71
N ILE A 43 10.10 5.90 3.58
CA ILE A 43 10.04 6.65 4.85
C ILE A 43 9.80 8.14 4.58
N VAL A 44 10.52 8.72 3.62
CA VAL A 44 10.30 10.12 3.21
C VAL A 44 8.88 10.31 2.67
N LEU A 45 8.41 9.42 1.79
CA LEU A 45 7.05 9.47 1.25
C LEU A 45 5.97 9.36 2.33
N ILE A 46 6.18 8.54 3.36
CA ILE A 46 5.27 8.42 4.51
C ILE A 46 5.14 9.78 5.20
N PHE A 47 6.25 10.43 5.55
CA PHE A 47 6.20 11.73 6.23
C PHE A 47 5.61 12.85 5.36
N LEU A 48 5.80 12.78 4.03
CA LEU A 48 5.21 13.74 3.09
C LEU A 48 3.71 13.50 2.84
N THR A 49 3.24 12.25 2.92
CA THR A 49 1.84 11.90 2.62
C THR A 49 0.92 12.16 3.81
N PHE A 50 1.37 11.85 5.04
CA PHE A 50 0.53 11.97 6.23
C PHE A 50 0.64 13.36 6.86
N LYS A 51 -0.48 14.09 6.91
CA LYS A 51 -0.57 15.37 7.64
C LYS A 51 -0.70 15.23 9.15
N ARG A 52 -1.13 14.05 9.64
CA ARG A 52 -1.30 13.75 11.08
C ARG A 52 -0.72 12.38 11.41
N TYR A 53 0.20 12.34 12.37
CA TYR A 53 1.02 11.16 12.72
C TYR A 53 0.42 10.27 13.82
N GLU A 54 -0.92 10.25 13.95
CA GLU A 54 -1.59 9.59 15.08
C GLU A 54 -2.37 8.32 14.70
N GLY A 55 -2.54 8.05 13.40
CA GLY A 55 -3.36 6.93 12.94
C GLY A 55 -2.65 5.57 13.05
N PRO A 56 -3.37 4.47 13.35
CA PRO A 56 -2.79 3.12 13.35
C PRO A 56 -2.22 2.74 11.98
N TYR A 57 -2.79 3.31 10.90
CA TYR A 57 -2.27 3.16 9.54
C TYR A 57 -0.85 3.74 9.40
N PHE A 58 -0.63 4.96 9.88
CA PHE A 58 0.68 5.63 9.84
C PHE A 58 1.73 4.83 10.60
N TRP A 59 1.43 4.46 11.85
CA TRP A 59 2.37 3.70 12.69
C TRP A 59 2.67 2.32 12.10
N SER A 60 1.66 1.60 11.60
CA SER A 60 1.88 0.29 10.99
C SER A 60 2.77 0.38 9.74
N MET A 61 2.55 1.40 8.91
CA MET A 61 3.33 1.63 7.70
C MET A 61 4.77 2.06 8.01
N LEU A 62 4.96 2.94 8.99
CA LEU A 62 6.30 3.37 9.44
C LEU A 62 7.07 2.21 10.06
N ILE A 63 6.44 1.45 10.98
CA ILE A 63 7.07 0.29 11.64
C ILE A 63 7.43 -0.78 10.61
N ALA A 64 6.54 -1.09 9.66
CA ALA A 64 6.83 -2.04 8.59
C ALA A 64 8.03 -1.60 7.73
N SER A 65 8.10 -0.30 7.39
CA SER A 65 9.18 0.26 6.58
C SER A 65 10.52 0.22 7.31
N VAL A 66 10.53 0.71 8.56
CA VAL A 66 11.73 0.72 9.40
C VAL A 66 12.20 -0.69 9.68
N GLY A 67 11.30 -1.67 9.85
CA GLY A 67 11.64 -3.08 10.07
C GLY A 67 12.46 -3.73 8.96
N ILE A 68 12.35 -3.25 7.71
CA ILE A 68 13.16 -3.75 6.60
C ILE A 68 14.65 -3.42 6.81
N LEU A 69 14.99 -2.30 7.47
CA LEU A 69 16.38 -1.91 7.72
C LEU A 69 17.15 -2.92 8.60
N PRO A 70 16.75 -3.20 9.86
CA PRO A 70 17.44 -4.17 10.69
C PRO A 70 17.36 -5.58 10.11
N TYR A 71 16.30 -5.92 9.37
CA TYR A 71 16.22 -7.19 8.64
C TYR A 71 17.35 -7.31 7.61
N SER A 72 17.51 -6.31 6.75
CA SER A 72 18.58 -6.29 5.75
C SER A 72 19.99 -6.17 6.37
N VAL A 73 20.17 -5.36 7.41
CA VAL A 73 21.45 -5.24 8.13
C VAL A 73 21.84 -6.59 8.75
N GLY A 74 20.92 -7.21 9.50
CA GLY A 74 21.15 -8.50 10.12
C GLY A 74 21.49 -9.58 9.09
N TYR A 75 20.82 -9.55 7.94
CA TYR A 75 21.14 -10.46 6.84
C TYR A 75 22.55 -10.23 6.28
N LEU A 76 22.95 -9.00 6.02
CA LEU A 76 24.29 -8.69 5.50
C LEU A 76 25.40 -9.10 6.47
N ILE A 77 25.21 -8.81 7.76
CA ILE A 77 26.17 -9.19 8.81
C ILE A 77 26.31 -10.71 8.85
N LYS A 78 25.18 -11.46 8.78
CA LYS A 78 25.20 -12.92 8.72
C LYS A 78 25.85 -13.43 7.42
N PHE A 79 25.51 -12.84 6.28
CA PHE A 79 25.94 -13.32 4.98
C PHE A 79 27.45 -13.15 4.75
N PHE A 80 28.00 -12.00 5.16
CA PHE A 80 29.42 -11.65 4.98
C PHE A 80 30.32 -12.00 6.17
N ASP A 81 29.80 -12.68 7.19
CA ASP A 81 30.53 -13.03 8.40
C ASP A 81 31.19 -11.83 9.12
N LEU A 82 30.48 -10.69 9.17
CA LEU A 82 31.06 -9.42 9.64
C LEU A 82 31.28 -9.37 11.17
N THR A 83 30.78 -10.37 11.92
CA THR A 83 30.93 -10.42 13.37
C THR A 83 31.04 -11.84 13.88
N SER A 84 31.89 -12.05 14.88
CA SER A 84 31.99 -13.31 15.63
C SER A 84 30.81 -13.53 16.58
N ALA A 85 30.06 -12.47 16.91
CA ALA A 85 28.91 -12.52 17.78
C ALA A 85 27.64 -12.91 17.01
N THR A 86 27.46 -14.21 16.75
CA THR A 86 26.34 -14.77 15.94
C THR A 86 24.94 -14.35 16.41
N TRP A 87 24.77 -13.99 17.69
CA TRP A 87 23.50 -13.51 18.23
C TRP A 87 23.08 -12.14 17.66
N VAL A 88 24.02 -11.27 17.31
CA VAL A 88 23.73 -9.92 16.80
C VAL A 88 22.97 -9.96 15.46
N PRO A 89 23.48 -10.61 14.39
CA PRO A 89 22.75 -10.67 13.13
C PRO A 89 21.43 -11.41 13.24
N VAL A 90 21.38 -12.50 14.03
CA VAL A 90 20.16 -13.27 14.26
C VAL A 90 19.09 -12.41 14.94
N THR A 91 19.46 -11.65 15.98
CA THR A 91 18.52 -10.76 16.68
C THR A 91 18.02 -9.64 15.78
N LEU A 92 18.89 -8.99 15.02
CA LEU A 92 18.50 -7.93 14.07
C LEU A 92 17.57 -8.47 12.98
N LEU A 93 17.88 -9.64 12.42
CA LEU A 93 17.02 -10.35 11.48
C LEU A 93 15.64 -10.64 12.09
N THR A 94 15.58 -11.18 13.30
CA THR A 94 14.32 -11.49 13.98
C THR A 94 13.49 -10.23 14.22
N ILE A 95 14.06 -9.18 14.82
CA ILE A 95 13.32 -7.95 15.12
C ILE A 95 12.81 -7.28 13.84
N GLY A 96 13.67 -7.19 12.82
CA GLY A 96 13.30 -6.63 11.53
C GLY A 96 12.21 -7.44 10.84
N TRP A 97 12.31 -8.77 10.86
CA TRP A 97 11.30 -9.65 10.28
C TRP A 97 9.94 -9.53 10.99
N TRP A 98 9.92 -9.52 12.33
CA TRP A 98 8.69 -9.34 13.09
C TRP A 98 8.00 -8.03 12.75
N THR A 99 8.73 -6.92 12.83
CA THR A 99 8.19 -5.59 12.56
C THR A 99 7.77 -5.40 11.11
N MET A 100 8.52 -5.93 10.15
CA MET A 100 8.20 -5.90 8.72
C MET A 100 6.92 -6.67 8.38
N VAL A 101 6.83 -7.95 8.77
CA VAL A 101 5.71 -8.83 8.38
C VAL A 101 4.43 -8.50 9.15
N THR A 102 4.55 -8.31 10.47
CA THR A 102 3.40 -7.90 11.30
C THR A 102 2.93 -6.50 10.91
N GLY A 103 3.85 -5.56 10.70
CA GLY A 103 3.53 -4.20 10.27
C GLY A 103 2.75 -4.18 8.95
N GLN A 104 3.19 -4.95 7.94
CA GLN A 104 2.46 -5.10 6.67
C GLN A 104 1.03 -5.65 6.88
N SER A 105 0.89 -6.67 7.72
CA SER A 105 -0.43 -7.23 8.05
C SER A 105 -1.39 -6.18 8.62
N PHE A 106 -0.88 -5.31 9.51
CA PHE A 106 -1.65 -4.22 10.08
C PHE A 106 -1.92 -3.07 9.11
N VAL A 107 -1.03 -2.84 8.14
CA VAL A 107 -1.25 -1.90 7.04
C VAL A 107 -2.45 -2.33 6.19
N LEU A 108 -2.46 -3.59 5.75
CA LEU A 108 -3.57 -4.16 4.98
C LEU A 108 -4.88 -4.14 5.80
N TYR A 109 -4.81 -4.48 7.09
CA TYR A 109 -5.94 -4.38 8.02
C TYR A 109 -6.48 -2.95 8.15
N SER A 110 -5.58 -1.98 8.32
CA SER A 110 -5.96 -0.56 8.47
C SER A 110 -6.63 -0.04 7.21
N ARG A 111 -6.18 -0.48 6.02
CA ARG A 111 -6.88 -0.19 4.76
C ARG A 111 -8.24 -0.87 4.70
N LEU A 112 -8.33 -2.14 5.07
CA LEU A 112 -9.60 -2.87 5.08
C LEU A 112 -10.64 -2.19 5.97
N HIS A 113 -10.22 -1.67 7.13
CA HIS A 113 -11.06 -0.90 8.05
C HIS A 113 -11.66 0.37 7.42
N LEU A 114 -10.97 0.99 6.46
CA LEU A 114 -11.49 2.17 5.76
C LEU A 114 -12.58 1.83 4.73
N VAL A 115 -12.60 0.60 4.22
CA VAL A 115 -13.54 0.16 3.16
C VAL A 115 -14.71 -0.64 3.72
N ILE A 116 -14.46 -1.54 4.67
CA ILE A 116 -15.50 -2.40 5.26
C ILE A 116 -16.10 -1.74 6.51
N GLN A 117 -17.42 -1.55 6.50
CA GLN A 117 -18.18 -1.06 7.65
C GLN A 117 -18.52 -2.17 8.68
N ASN A 118 -18.43 -3.44 8.28
CA ASN A 118 -18.78 -4.57 9.15
C ASN A 118 -17.69 -4.86 10.20
N ILE A 119 -17.93 -4.39 11.43
CA ILE A 119 -17.03 -4.54 12.58
C ILE A 119 -16.75 -6.02 12.93
N ARG A 120 -17.69 -6.94 12.65
CA ARG A 120 -17.48 -8.37 12.97
C ARG A 120 -16.38 -8.98 12.10
N VAL A 121 -16.43 -8.74 10.79
CA VAL A 121 -15.40 -9.21 9.84
C VAL A 121 -14.04 -8.66 10.24
N LEU A 122 -13.99 -7.37 10.54
CA LEU A 122 -12.75 -6.73 10.96
C LEU A 122 -12.20 -7.31 12.28
N ARG A 123 -13.07 -7.67 13.23
CA ARG A 123 -12.65 -8.36 14.46
C ARG A 123 -12.03 -9.72 14.15
N TYR A 124 -12.64 -10.52 13.27
CA TYR A 124 -12.09 -11.82 12.86
C TYR A 124 -10.72 -11.66 12.18
N VAL A 125 -10.56 -10.69 11.28
CA VAL A 125 -9.27 -10.42 10.63
C VAL A 125 -8.20 -10.04 11.65
N ARG A 126 -8.52 -9.15 12.60
CA ARG A 126 -7.58 -8.77 13.67
C ARG A 126 -7.20 -9.98 14.53
N THR A 127 -8.18 -10.81 14.90
CA THR A 127 -7.92 -12.04 15.67
C THR A 127 -7.02 -12.98 14.89
N MET A 128 -7.23 -13.16 13.58
CA MET A 128 -6.36 -13.96 12.72
C MET A 128 -4.91 -13.46 12.74
N ILE A 129 -4.69 -12.14 12.58
CA ILE A 129 -3.34 -11.54 12.62
C ILE A 129 -2.67 -11.83 13.97
N ILE A 130 -3.39 -11.62 15.08
CA ILE A 130 -2.85 -11.85 16.43
C ILE A 130 -2.51 -13.33 16.64
N THR A 131 -3.38 -14.24 16.24
CA THR A 131 -3.15 -15.69 16.36
C THR A 131 -1.93 -16.12 15.54
N ASN A 132 -1.73 -15.58 14.33
CA ASN A 132 -0.57 -15.89 13.50
C ASN A 132 0.75 -15.43 14.12
N ILE A 133 0.76 -14.36 14.91
CA ILE A 133 1.96 -13.98 15.67
C ILE A 133 2.35 -15.11 16.63
N PHE A 134 1.39 -15.67 17.37
CA PHE A 134 1.71 -16.76 18.31
C PHE A 134 2.01 -18.08 17.61
N LEU A 135 1.31 -18.40 16.52
CA LEU A 135 1.47 -19.69 15.82
C LEU A 135 2.65 -19.72 14.85
N LEU A 136 3.00 -18.58 14.25
CA LEU A 136 4.04 -18.53 13.20
C LEU A 136 5.27 -17.77 13.67
N HIS A 137 5.14 -16.58 14.29
CA HIS A 137 6.33 -15.82 14.70
C HIS A 137 7.11 -16.49 15.84
N VAL A 138 6.42 -16.95 16.89
CA VAL A 138 7.09 -17.53 18.07
C VAL A 138 7.84 -18.83 17.74
N PRO A 139 7.22 -19.86 17.11
CA PRO A 139 7.92 -21.11 16.83
C PRO A 139 9.08 -20.94 15.85
N THR A 140 8.92 -20.11 14.81
CA THR A 140 10.03 -19.81 13.88
C THR A 140 11.17 -19.12 14.59
N THR A 141 10.90 -18.19 15.51
CA THR A 141 11.95 -17.52 16.28
C THR A 141 12.73 -18.52 17.12
N VAL A 142 12.03 -19.36 17.88
CA VAL A 142 12.67 -20.42 18.69
C VAL A 142 13.52 -21.34 17.81
N LEU A 143 12.99 -21.79 16.67
CA LEU A 143 13.71 -22.64 15.74
C LEU A 143 14.88 -21.93 15.03
N THR A 144 14.80 -20.64 14.80
CA THR A 144 15.90 -19.83 14.23
C THR A 144 17.08 -19.82 15.20
N TYR A 145 16.83 -19.51 16.47
CA TYR A 145 17.89 -19.54 17.49
C TYR A 145 18.40 -20.96 17.70
N ALA A 146 17.51 -21.94 17.81
CA ALA A 146 17.91 -23.34 17.95
C ALA A 146 18.79 -23.78 16.77
N ALA A 147 18.44 -23.44 15.52
CA ALA A 147 19.23 -23.81 14.35
C ALA A 147 20.62 -23.14 14.34
N ASN A 148 20.73 -21.89 14.81
CA ASN A 148 22.00 -21.16 14.79
C ASN A 148 22.91 -21.43 16.01
N PHE A 149 22.38 -21.98 17.12
CA PHE A 149 23.15 -22.20 18.36
C PHE A 149 23.27 -23.66 18.81
N SER A 150 22.35 -24.55 18.43
CA SER A 150 22.35 -25.94 18.93
C SER A 150 23.22 -26.91 18.13
N ASN A 151 23.73 -26.51 16.95
CA ASN A 151 24.46 -27.35 16.00
C ASN A 151 23.77 -28.70 15.68
N SER A 152 22.46 -28.81 15.93
CA SER A 152 21.67 -30.02 15.73
C SER A 152 21.04 -30.04 14.34
N THR A 153 21.28 -31.11 13.59
CA THR A 153 20.65 -31.34 12.28
C THR A 153 19.13 -31.40 12.37
N THR A 154 18.58 -31.90 13.48
CA THR A 154 17.14 -31.90 13.76
C THR A 154 16.58 -30.49 13.88
N SER A 155 17.34 -29.56 14.47
CA SER A 155 16.91 -28.16 14.59
C SER A 155 16.90 -27.44 13.24
N VAL A 156 17.86 -27.74 12.37
CA VAL A 156 17.92 -27.17 11.01
C VAL A 156 16.77 -27.71 10.15
N ALA A 157 16.50 -29.01 10.20
CA ALA A 157 15.36 -29.62 9.51
C ALA A 157 14.02 -29.08 10.04
N GLY A 158 13.91 -28.88 11.36
CA GLY A 158 12.73 -28.27 11.97
C GLY A 158 12.50 -26.83 11.50
N TYR A 159 13.58 -26.04 11.40
CA TYR A 159 13.49 -24.68 10.86
C TYR A 159 13.08 -24.66 9.37
N ASP A 160 13.62 -25.53 8.52
CA ASP A 160 13.24 -25.61 7.09
C ASP A 160 11.74 -25.88 6.89
N VAL A 161 11.18 -26.83 7.65
CA VAL A 161 9.73 -27.12 7.63
C VAL A 161 8.93 -25.94 8.16
N MET A 162 9.36 -25.36 9.28
CA MET A 162 8.67 -24.22 9.89
C MET A 162 8.72 -22.98 8.98
N GLU A 163 9.82 -22.77 8.24
CA GLU A 163 9.96 -21.65 7.31
C GLU A 163 8.94 -21.71 6.18
N LYS A 164 8.75 -22.89 5.59
CA LYS A 164 7.70 -23.13 4.59
C LYS A 164 6.31 -22.91 5.19
N LEU A 165 6.07 -23.44 6.39
CA LEU A 165 4.79 -23.29 7.09
C LEU A 165 4.44 -21.81 7.36
N GLN A 166 5.38 -21.04 7.91
CA GLN A 166 5.13 -19.62 8.20
C GLN A 166 4.89 -18.83 6.91
N LEU A 167 5.64 -19.11 5.84
CA LEU A 167 5.55 -18.33 4.61
C LEU A 167 4.20 -18.60 3.93
N THR A 168 3.76 -19.87 3.91
CA THR A 168 2.40 -20.22 3.50
C THR A 168 1.34 -19.58 4.41
N GLY A 169 1.53 -19.61 5.73
CA GLY A 169 0.59 -19.04 6.69
C GLY A 169 0.38 -17.52 6.52
N PHE A 170 1.47 -16.76 6.37
CA PHE A 170 1.39 -15.32 6.09
C PHE A 170 0.84 -15.04 4.69
N CYS A 171 1.19 -15.83 3.68
CA CYS A 171 0.62 -15.72 2.34
C CYS A 171 -0.90 -15.91 2.36
N VAL A 172 -1.40 -16.96 3.03
CA VAL A 172 -2.84 -17.19 3.21
C VAL A 172 -3.50 -16.03 3.94
N GLN A 173 -2.85 -15.49 4.98
CA GLN A 173 -3.35 -14.31 5.70
C GLN A 173 -3.49 -13.09 4.77
N GLU A 174 -2.46 -12.78 3.98
CA GLU A 174 -2.45 -11.66 3.04
C GLU A 174 -3.49 -11.83 1.93
N VAL A 175 -3.66 -13.06 1.41
CA VAL A 175 -4.70 -13.41 0.42
C VAL A 175 -6.11 -13.25 1.01
N ILE A 176 -6.34 -13.66 2.26
CA ILE A 176 -7.64 -13.47 2.92
C ILE A 176 -7.96 -11.98 3.07
N ILE A 177 -7.02 -11.18 3.59
CA ILE A 177 -7.24 -9.74 3.80
C ILE A 177 -7.46 -9.03 2.45
N SER A 178 -6.63 -9.34 1.46
CA SER A 178 -6.74 -8.77 0.11
C SER A 178 -8.03 -9.22 -0.58
N GLY A 179 -8.43 -10.48 -0.42
CA GLY A 179 -9.68 -11.01 -0.97
C GLY A 179 -10.92 -10.32 -0.41
N LEU A 180 -10.96 -10.11 0.91
CA LEU A 180 -12.04 -9.34 1.55
C LEU A 180 -12.10 -7.90 1.06
N TYR A 181 -10.94 -7.26 0.91
CA TYR A 181 -10.84 -5.91 0.35
C TYR A 181 -11.37 -5.86 -1.09
N MET A 182 -10.95 -6.79 -1.95
CA MET A 182 -11.37 -6.85 -3.35
C MET A 182 -12.88 -7.14 -3.47
N TRP A 183 -13.42 -7.99 -2.61
CA TRP A 183 -14.85 -8.30 -2.59
C TRP A 183 -15.70 -7.06 -2.29
N GLU A 184 -15.36 -6.31 -1.24
CA GLU A 184 -16.10 -5.08 -0.90
C GLU A 184 -15.89 -3.99 -1.97
N THR A 185 -14.66 -3.84 -2.47
CA THR A 185 -14.34 -2.88 -3.52
C THR A 185 -15.11 -3.17 -4.82
N ASN A 186 -15.23 -4.44 -5.21
CA ASN A 186 -16.01 -4.85 -6.38
C ASN A 186 -17.53 -4.67 -6.16
N ARG A 187 -18.01 -4.85 -4.93
CA ARG A 187 -19.40 -4.53 -4.56
C ARG A 187 -19.67 -3.03 -4.71
N MET A 188 -18.77 -2.17 -4.22
CA MET A 188 -18.85 -0.72 -4.43
C MET A 188 -18.78 -0.34 -5.92
N LEU A 189 -17.98 -1.05 -6.72
CA LEU A 189 -17.86 -0.83 -8.15
C LEU A 189 -19.16 -1.13 -8.91
N ARG A 190 -19.88 -2.19 -8.52
CA ARG A 190 -21.16 -2.56 -9.13
C ARG A 190 -22.27 -1.56 -8.83
N LEU A 191 -22.18 -0.87 -7.69
CA LEU A 191 -23.17 0.12 -7.26
C LEU A 191 -22.92 1.52 -7.83
N ASN A 192 -21.68 1.83 -8.27
CA ASN A 192 -21.32 3.13 -8.83
C ASN A 192 -21.39 3.12 -10.37
N GLN A 193 -22.26 3.96 -10.96
CA GLN A 193 -22.42 4.09 -12.42
C GLN A 193 -21.38 5.02 -13.09
N ASP A 194 -20.53 5.70 -12.30
CA ASP A 194 -19.55 6.66 -12.82
C ASP A 194 -18.33 6.00 -13.48
N HIS A 195 -18.14 6.23 -14.78
CA HIS A 195 -17.03 5.67 -15.57
C HIS A 195 -15.64 6.09 -15.06
N VAL A 196 -15.49 7.31 -14.51
CA VAL A 196 -14.21 7.82 -13.97
C VAL A 196 -13.87 7.16 -12.63
N SER A 197 -14.87 7.00 -11.76
CA SER A 197 -14.73 6.27 -10.49
C SER A 197 -14.36 4.81 -10.75
N ARG A 198 -14.99 4.19 -11.78
CA ARG A 198 -14.71 2.80 -12.18
C ARG A 198 -13.27 2.55 -12.63
N LYS A 199 -12.68 3.45 -13.45
CA LYS A 199 -11.27 3.32 -13.85
C LYS A 199 -10.33 3.38 -12.65
N THR A 200 -10.58 4.28 -11.71
CA THR A 200 -9.75 4.43 -10.51
C THR A 200 -9.88 3.20 -9.62
N ILE A 201 -11.09 2.73 -9.35
CA ILE A 201 -11.34 1.50 -8.56
C ILE A 201 -10.66 0.27 -9.20
N MET A 202 -10.67 0.14 -10.54
CA MET A 202 -9.94 -0.92 -11.23
C MET A 202 -8.42 -0.82 -11.06
N GLN A 203 -7.86 0.39 -11.02
CA GLN A 203 -6.44 0.58 -10.70
C GLN A 203 -6.12 0.17 -9.26
N LEU A 204 -7.00 0.45 -8.29
CA LEU A 204 -6.85 -0.01 -6.90
C LEU A 204 -6.89 -1.54 -6.82
N LEU A 205 -7.76 -2.17 -7.62
CA LEU A 205 -7.84 -3.62 -7.73
C LEU A 205 -6.55 -4.21 -8.31
N ALA A 206 -6.01 -3.61 -9.39
CA ALA A 206 -4.79 -4.07 -10.03
C ALA A 206 -3.58 -4.07 -9.08
N VAL A 207 -3.46 -3.05 -8.23
CA VAL A 207 -2.38 -3.00 -7.22
C VAL A 207 -2.51 -4.13 -6.19
N ASN A 208 -3.72 -4.42 -5.72
CA ASN A 208 -3.95 -5.53 -4.79
C ASN A 208 -3.62 -6.90 -5.40
N VAL A 209 -4.00 -7.11 -6.67
CA VAL A 209 -3.64 -8.33 -7.40
C VAL A 209 -2.12 -8.43 -7.52
N SER A 210 -1.42 -7.32 -7.79
CA SER A 210 0.04 -7.30 -7.82
C SER A 210 0.66 -7.74 -6.49
N CYS A 211 0.11 -7.35 -5.35
CA CYS A 211 0.61 -7.79 -4.04
C CYS A 211 0.48 -9.32 -3.87
N ILE A 212 -0.67 -9.90 -4.26
CA ILE A 212 -0.90 -11.36 -4.22
C ILE A 212 0.09 -12.09 -5.12
N LEU A 213 0.37 -11.56 -6.32
CA LEU A 213 1.36 -12.15 -7.22
C LEU A 213 2.77 -12.14 -6.62
N MET A 214 3.13 -11.07 -5.90
CA MET A 214 4.42 -11.00 -5.19
C MET A 214 4.52 -12.04 -4.06
N ASP A 215 3.42 -12.33 -3.35
CA ASP A 215 3.37 -13.41 -2.36
C ASP A 215 3.58 -14.78 -2.96
N ILE A 216 2.90 -15.05 -4.08
CA ILE A 216 3.05 -16.32 -4.81
C ILE A 216 4.49 -16.46 -5.31
N ALA A 217 5.11 -15.38 -5.81
CA ALA A 217 6.50 -15.40 -6.24
C ALA A 217 7.45 -15.75 -5.09
N LEU A 218 7.28 -15.14 -3.91
CA LEU A 218 8.08 -15.49 -2.72
C LEU A 218 7.88 -16.95 -2.31
N MET A 219 6.63 -17.44 -2.39
CA MET A 219 6.32 -18.83 -2.09
C MET A 219 7.01 -19.79 -3.05
N ILE A 220 6.96 -19.54 -4.36
CA ILE A 220 7.63 -20.40 -5.35
C ILE A 220 9.13 -20.51 -5.06
N ILE A 221 9.80 -19.38 -4.80
CA ILE A 221 11.25 -19.36 -4.53
C ILE A 221 11.59 -20.14 -3.25
N GLU A 222 10.74 -20.05 -2.23
CA GLU A 222 10.90 -20.81 -0.99
C GLU A 222 10.75 -22.31 -1.22
N PHE A 223 9.73 -22.74 -1.95
CA PHE A 223 9.51 -24.16 -2.25
C PHE A 223 10.59 -24.73 -3.19
N MET A 224 11.30 -23.88 -3.93
CA MET A 224 12.52 -24.26 -4.67
C MET A 224 13.77 -24.35 -3.79
N ASN A 225 13.67 -24.11 -2.49
CA ASN A 225 14.78 -24.08 -1.51
C ASN A 225 15.88 -23.06 -1.86
N PHE A 226 15.50 -21.92 -2.43
CA PHE A 226 16.43 -20.83 -2.77
C PHE A 226 16.45 -19.72 -1.71
N TYR A 227 16.77 -20.07 -0.47
CA TYR A 227 16.70 -19.15 0.68
C TYR A 227 17.56 -17.91 0.60
N ILE A 228 18.79 -18.04 0.08
CA ILE A 228 19.70 -16.90 -0.08
C ILE A 228 19.01 -15.79 -0.90
N TYR A 229 18.36 -16.19 -1.99
CA TYR A 229 17.60 -15.28 -2.85
C TYR A 229 16.27 -14.90 -2.20
N GLN A 230 15.56 -15.83 -1.58
CA GLN A 230 14.28 -15.59 -0.90
C GLN A 230 14.41 -14.50 0.17
N THR A 231 15.46 -14.50 0.99
CA THR A 231 15.62 -13.55 2.09
C THR A 231 15.83 -12.13 1.57
N THR A 232 16.66 -11.95 0.54
CA THR A 232 16.91 -10.63 -0.08
C THR A 232 15.73 -10.14 -0.90
N LEU A 233 15.08 -11.03 -1.65
CA LEU A 233 13.86 -10.73 -2.40
C LEU A 233 12.70 -10.38 -1.47
N LYS A 234 12.60 -11.01 -0.29
CA LYS A 234 11.59 -10.69 0.73
C LYS A 234 11.69 -9.23 1.14
N ALA A 235 12.87 -8.76 1.54
CA ALA A 235 13.08 -7.34 1.88
C ALA A 235 12.63 -6.39 0.73
N THR A 236 13.02 -6.73 -0.50
CA THR A 236 12.69 -5.92 -1.68
C THR A 236 11.19 -5.90 -1.96
N LEU A 237 10.53 -7.06 -1.99
CA LEU A 237 9.11 -7.18 -2.28
C LEU A 237 8.25 -6.54 -1.19
N TYR A 238 8.62 -6.67 0.09
CA TYR A 238 7.94 -5.98 1.17
C TYR A 238 8.05 -4.44 1.04
N SER A 239 9.20 -3.92 0.60
CA SER A 239 9.36 -2.49 0.32
C SER A 239 8.46 -2.02 -0.83
N ILE A 240 8.34 -2.82 -1.90
CA ILE A 240 7.47 -2.53 -3.04
C ILE A 240 6.00 -2.58 -2.63
N LYS A 241 5.59 -3.59 -1.86
CA LYS A 241 4.22 -3.69 -1.32
C LYS A 241 3.82 -2.46 -0.53
N LEU A 242 4.71 -1.93 0.33
CA LEU A 242 4.43 -0.72 1.09
C LEU A 242 4.33 0.54 0.20
N LYS A 243 5.18 0.66 -0.84
CA LYS A 243 5.06 1.75 -1.82
C LYS A 243 3.74 1.69 -2.59
N LEU A 244 3.35 0.49 -3.02
CA LEU A 244 2.07 0.24 -3.69
C LEU A 244 0.89 0.64 -2.80
N GLU A 245 0.99 0.36 -1.51
CA GLU A 245 -0.01 0.73 -0.53
C GLU A 245 -0.21 2.25 -0.42
N ILE A 246 0.88 3.02 -0.33
CA ILE A 246 0.81 4.49 -0.32
C ILE A 246 0.18 5.02 -1.60
N ALA A 247 0.56 4.44 -2.75
CA ALA A 247 -0.02 4.82 -4.03
C ALA A 247 -1.54 4.56 -4.09
N VAL A 248 -2.00 3.46 -3.48
CA VAL A 248 -3.43 3.15 -3.33
C VAL A 248 -4.13 4.15 -2.42
N LEU A 249 -3.53 4.49 -1.28
CA LEU A 249 -4.09 5.48 -0.35
C LEU A 249 -4.27 6.85 -1.02
N GLY A 250 -3.27 7.32 -1.75
CA GLY A 250 -3.35 8.61 -2.46
C GLY A 250 -4.52 8.67 -3.44
N LYS A 251 -4.83 7.55 -4.09
CA LYS A 251 -6.00 7.45 -5.00
C LYS A 251 -7.32 7.36 -4.23
N LEU A 252 -7.39 6.62 -3.12
CA LEU A 252 -8.57 6.54 -2.26
C LEU A 252 -8.99 7.91 -1.73
N VAL A 253 -8.04 8.71 -1.24
CA VAL A 253 -8.30 10.06 -0.72
C VAL A 253 -8.83 10.98 -1.81
N ASN A 254 -8.26 10.91 -3.02
CA ASN A 254 -8.73 11.70 -4.15
C ASN A 254 -10.18 11.33 -4.55
N ILE A 255 -10.53 10.03 -4.56
CA ILE A 255 -11.90 9.57 -4.82
C ILE A 255 -12.87 10.12 -3.74
N ALA A 256 -12.49 10.04 -2.46
CA ALA A 256 -13.33 10.52 -1.37
C ALA A 256 -13.62 12.03 -1.50
N HIS A 257 -12.59 12.83 -1.80
CA HIS A 257 -12.77 14.27 -2.05
C HIS A 257 -13.65 14.56 -3.28
N GLN A 258 -13.48 13.81 -4.37
CA GLN A 258 -14.31 13.97 -5.58
C GLN A 258 -15.78 13.63 -5.34
N HIS A 259 -16.07 12.56 -4.59
CA HIS A 259 -17.44 12.22 -4.22
C HIS A 259 -18.07 13.29 -3.32
N MET A 260 -17.35 13.79 -2.31
CA MET A 260 -17.85 14.88 -1.46
C MET A 260 -18.17 16.13 -2.29
N TRP A 261 -17.28 16.52 -3.22
CA TRP A 261 -17.50 17.67 -4.10
C TRP A 261 -18.69 17.48 -5.06
N ARG A 262 -18.88 16.27 -5.60
CA ARG A 262 -20.03 15.94 -6.46
C ARG A 262 -21.36 15.97 -5.69
N THR A 263 -21.42 15.41 -4.49
CA THR A 263 -22.64 15.46 -3.68
C THR A 263 -23.05 16.89 -3.31
N SER A 264 -22.08 17.80 -3.13
CA SER A 264 -22.35 19.23 -2.95
C SER A 264 -22.73 19.98 -4.23
N SER A 265 -22.42 19.47 -5.42
CA SER A 265 -22.79 20.10 -6.71
C SER A 265 -24.06 19.52 -7.34
N PHE A 266 -24.56 18.38 -6.84
CA PHE A 266 -25.82 17.74 -7.24
C PHE A 266 -27.03 18.15 -6.38
N ASN A 267 -26.98 19.32 -5.72
CA ASN A 267 -28.15 19.94 -5.11
C ASN A 267 -28.48 21.27 -5.83
N PRO A 268 -29.16 21.24 -7.00
CA PRO A 268 -29.56 22.45 -7.73
C PRO A 268 -30.87 23.06 -7.21
N ASP A 269 -31.61 22.39 -6.32
CA ASP A 269 -32.90 22.88 -5.82
C ASP A 269 -32.83 23.35 -4.36
N GLY A 270 -32.86 24.68 -4.21
CA GLY A 270 -33.58 25.36 -3.11
C GLY A 270 -32.92 25.50 -1.73
N GLY A 271 -31.66 25.11 -1.56
CA GLY A 271 -30.95 25.22 -0.27
C GLY A 271 -30.13 26.49 -0.12
N ARG A 272 -30.73 27.55 0.45
CA ARG A 272 -30.13 28.78 1.00
C ARG A 272 -28.61 28.68 1.27
N CYS A 273 -27.79 29.39 0.51
CA CYS A 273 -26.36 29.56 0.78
C CYS A 273 -26.13 30.03 2.23
N PRO A 274 -25.08 29.57 2.92
CA PRO A 274 -24.64 30.22 4.15
C PRO A 274 -24.27 31.67 3.83
N SER A 275 -24.87 32.60 4.58
CA SER A 275 -24.87 34.06 4.45
C SER A 275 -23.49 34.74 4.61
N PHE A 276 -22.39 34.11 4.20
CA PHE A 276 -21.05 34.69 4.36
C PHE A 276 -20.30 34.95 3.05
N VAL A 277 -20.87 34.54 1.91
CA VAL A 277 -20.27 34.81 0.60
C VAL A 277 -21.34 35.38 -0.32
N ASP A 278 -21.17 36.65 -0.68
CA ASP A 278 -22.03 37.37 -1.62
C ASP A 278 -21.58 37.07 -3.06
N PRO A 279 -22.37 36.30 -3.85
CA PRO A 279 -22.01 35.90 -5.21
C PRO A 279 -22.07 37.08 -6.20
N SER A 280 -22.68 38.22 -5.84
CA SER A 280 -22.70 39.40 -6.70
C SER A 280 -21.31 40.01 -6.92
N ARG A 281 -20.33 39.68 -6.06
CA ARG A 281 -18.91 40.09 -6.22
C ARG A 281 -18.09 39.18 -7.12
N ALA A 282 -18.53 37.95 -7.38
CA ALA A 282 -17.79 36.99 -8.21
C ALA A 282 -18.11 37.12 -9.71
N LEU A 283 -19.15 37.89 -10.06
CA LEU A 283 -19.65 38.05 -11.43
C LEU A 283 -19.19 39.36 -12.09
N HIS A 284 -18.11 39.97 -11.58
CA HIS A 284 -17.37 40.99 -12.33
C HIS A 284 -16.22 40.29 -13.08
N ASP A 285 -16.59 39.61 -14.16
CA ASP A 285 -15.65 39.02 -15.10
C ASP A 285 -14.96 40.15 -15.87
N PHE A 286 -13.71 40.46 -15.52
CA PHE A 286 -12.90 41.52 -16.13
C PHE A 286 -12.34 41.14 -17.51
N ASN A 287 -12.69 39.98 -18.07
CA ASN A 287 -12.02 39.43 -19.25
C ASN A 287 -12.87 39.36 -20.53
N HIS A 288 -14.04 39.99 -20.57
CA HIS A 288 -14.83 40.09 -21.80
C HIS A 288 -15.28 41.53 -22.09
N PRO A 289 -14.77 42.18 -23.16
CA PRO A 289 -15.36 43.41 -23.66
C PRO A 289 -16.68 43.09 -24.38
N ASP A 290 -17.78 43.68 -23.89
CA ASP A 290 -19.12 43.59 -24.46
C ASP A 290 -19.16 44.05 -25.92
N SER A 291 -19.44 43.12 -26.84
CA SER A 291 -19.95 43.47 -28.17
C SER A 291 -21.45 43.71 -28.05
N LEU A 292 -21.83 45.00 -28.01
CA LEU A 292 -23.19 45.52 -28.07
C LEU A 292 -24.04 44.83 -29.15
N ALA A 293 -25.06 44.09 -28.71
CA ALA A 293 -26.23 43.77 -29.51
C ALA A 293 -27.33 44.81 -29.22
N THR A 294 -27.43 45.86 -30.04
CA THR A 294 -28.58 46.78 -30.04
C THR A 294 -29.72 46.20 -30.87
N SER A 295 -30.73 45.69 -30.16
CA SER A 295 -32.08 45.42 -30.68
C SER A 295 -32.95 46.67 -30.50
N SER A 296 -33.38 47.23 -31.64
CA SER A 296 -34.70 47.87 -31.87
C SER A 296 -35.79 47.24 -30.98
N ASN A 297 -36.77 47.92 -30.38
CA ASN A 297 -37.60 49.03 -30.84
C ASN A 297 -38.46 49.59 -29.69
N SER A 298 -39.12 50.73 -29.97
CA SER A 298 -40.38 51.20 -29.37
C SER A 298 -40.30 52.24 -28.24
N LYS A 299 -40.39 53.49 -28.67
CA LYS A 299 -40.58 54.70 -27.86
C LYS A 299 -42.07 55.03 -27.85
N GLY A 300 -42.69 54.96 -26.67
CA GLY A 300 -44.05 55.45 -26.45
C GLY A 300 -44.09 56.98 -26.54
N ARG A 301 -45.12 57.51 -27.22
CA ARG A 301 -45.49 58.92 -27.18
C ARG A 301 -47.02 59.04 -27.21
N THR A 302 -47.56 59.54 -26.12
CA THR A 302 -48.98 59.88 -25.91
C THR A 302 -49.26 61.33 -26.33
N SER A 303 -50.45 61.53 -26.91
CA SER A 303 -51.38 62.68 -26.80
C SER A 303 -51.86 63.23 -28.13
N GLY A 304 -53.19 63.41 -28.24
CA GLY A 304 -53.80 64.44 -29.10
C GLY A 304 -54.97 63.95 -29.94
N THR A 305 -56.17 64.31 -29.50
CA THR A 305 -57.50 64.08 -30.07
C THR A 305 -57.82 65.06 -31.24
N GLU A 306 -58.89 64.78 -31.99
CA GLU A 306 -59.61 65.65 -32.97
C GLU A 306 -58.95 65.79 -34.35
N GLY A 307 -59.61 65.81 -35.51
CA GLY A 307 -61.00 65.84 -35.97
C GLY A 307 -60.90 66.07 -37.50
N LEU A 308 -61.48 65.19 -38.32
CA LEU A 308 -62.56 65.48 -39.29
C LEU A 308 -62.24 66.45 -40.45
N GLU A 309 -62.59 66.01 -41.67
CA GLU A 309 -62.95 66.79 -42.88
C GLU A 309 -61.82 67.56 -43.64
N THR A 310 -61.41 67.13 -44.86
CA THR A 310 -61.97 67.36 -46.23
C THR A 310 -61.10 68.34 -47.03
N GLY A 311 -60.91 68.08 -48.32
CA GLY A 311 -60.72 69.14 -49.32
C GLY A 311 -59.41 69.13 -50.11
N ILE A 312 -59.47 68.51 -51.29
CA ILE A 312 -58.65 68.68 -52.52
C ILE A 312 -58.83 70.13 -53.07
N PRO A 313 -58.03 70.68 -54.02
CA PRO A 313 -56.91 70.12 -54.79
C PRO A 313 -55.54 70.77 -54.57
#